data_AF-A0A392QH65-F1
#
_entry.id   AF-A0A392QH65-F1
#
_cell.length_a   1.000
_cell.length_b   1.000
_cell.length_c   1.000
_cell.angle_alpha   90.00
_cell.angle_beta   90.00
_cell.angle_gamma   90.00
#
_symmetry.space_group_name_H-M   'P 1'
#
loop_
_entity.id
_entity.type
_entity.pdbx_description
1 polymer ?
#
loop_
_entity_poly.entity_id
_entity_poly.type
_entity_poly.pdbx_seq_one_letter_code
_entity_poly.pdbx_strand_id
1 'polypeptide(L)'
;DDDDDERYGLSWRLAVETNNNVSWKTVPLRCYKHVEKYMTGGQYEHDLNMIVDEIVFYASQIPLDATTHNHHQDAWILDVDDTCISNIPYYKAKRFGCDPFDSPVFKAWITKGMCPANPVILRLFKTLIERGFKVFLLTGRYEETLAKITMDN
;
A
#
# COMPACT_ATOMS: atom_id res chain seq x y z
N ASP A 1 22.43 20.07 -6.44
CA ASP A 1 22.38 20.64 -5.08
C ASP A 1 21.36 19.81 -4.33
N ASP A 2 21.70 19.29 -3.15
CA ASP A 2 20.85 18.33 -2.42
C ASP A 2 19.47 18.93 -2.10
N ASP A 3 19.40 20.24 -1.87
CA ASP A 3 18.14 20.95 -1.63
C ASP A 3 17.27 21.06 -2.89
N ASP A 4 17.88 21.17 -4.07
CA ASP A 4 17.13 21.19 -5.33
C ASP A 4 16.51 19.84 -5.65
N ASP A 5 17.25 18.76 -5.38
CA ASP A 5 16.78 17.39 -5.56
C ASP A 5 15.65 17.04 -4.59
N GLU A 6 15.70 17.52 -3.35
CA GLU A 6 14.59 17.38 -2.40
C GLU A 6 13.33 18.13 -2.86
N ARG A 7 13.47 19.39 -3.32
CA ARG A 7 12.33 20.17 -3.86
C ARG A 7 11.70 19.50 -5.08
N TYR A 8 12.54 18.94 -5.96
CA TYR A 8 12.06 18.17 -7.11
C TYR A 8 11.36 16.89 -6.65
N GLY A 9 11.94 16.15 -5.69
CA GLY A 9 11.35 14.94 -5.12
C GLY A 9 9.96 15.17 -4.54
N LEU A 10 9.78 16.25 -3.77
CA LEU A 10 8.48 16.68 -3.24
C LEU A 10 7.45 16.92 -4.34
N SER A 11 7.83 17.70 -5.36
CA SER A 11 6.96 18.03 -6.50
C SER A 11 6.61 16.78 -7.32
N TRP A 12 7.60 15.91 -7.54
CA TRP A 12 7.43 14.67 -8.29
C TRP A 12 6.51 13.70 -7.56
N ARG A 13 6.71 13.47 -6.25
CA ARG A 13 5.84 12.61 -5.43
C ARG A 13 4.40 13.12 -5.47
N LEU A 14 4.18 14.41 -5.22
CA LEU A 14 2.85 15.00 -5.30
C LEU A 14 2.21 14.75 -6.68
N ALA A 15 2.94 15.00 -7.77
CA ALA A 15 2.43 14.77 -9.12
C ALA A 15 2.09 13.29 -9.41
N VAL A 16 2.84 12.34 -8.82
CA VAL A 16 2.55 10.90 -8.93
C VAL A 16 1.29 10.54 -8.12
N GLU A 17 1.22 10.95 -6.85
CA GLU A 17 0.07 10.66 -5.97
C GLU A 17 -1.24 11.27 -6.48
N THR A 18 -1.17 12.44 -7.13
CA THR A 18 -2.34 13.08 -7.75
C THR A 18 -2.56 12.67 -9.21
N ASN A 19 -1.87 11.63 -9.69
CA ASN A 19 -2.03 11.08 -11.04
C ASN A 19 -1.78 12.10 -12.18
N ASN A 20 -0.99 13.15 -11.92
CA ASN A 20 -0.54 14.12 -12.93
C ASN A 20 0.71 13.62 -13.70
N ASN A 21 1.41 12.63 -13.16
CA ASN A 21 2.54 11.96 -13.81
C ASN A 21 2.37 10.44 -13.75
N VAL A 22 1.95 9.84 -14.88
CA VAL A 22 1.42 8.46 -14.91
C VAL A 22 2.27 7.45 -15.69
N SER A 23 3.28 7.92 -16.45
CA SER A 23 4.04 7.09 -17.40
C SER A 23 5.50 6.86 -16.99
N TRP A 24 5.81 6.98 -15.70
CA TRP A 24 7.15 6.74 -15.19
C TRP A 24 7.42 5.24 -15.00
N LYS A 25 8.62 4.78 -15.37
CA LYS A 25 9.02 3.37 -15.27
C LYS A 25 9.86 3.06 -14.03
N THR A 26 10.55 4.07 -13.52
CA THR A 26 11.40 4.03 -12.33
C THR A 26 11.29 5.38 -11.64
N VAL A 27 11.55 5.40 -10.34
CA VAL A 27 11.75 6.65 -9.60
C VAL A 27 12.93 7.40 -10.25
N PRO A 28 12.81 8.69 -10.58
CA PRO A 28 13.94 9.47 -11.09
C PRO A 28 15.11 9.39 -10.13
N LEU A 29 16.33 9.17 -10.63
CA LEU A 29 17.49 8.96 -9.77
C LEU A 29 17.74 10.14 -8.80
N ARG A 30 17.42 11.36 -9.23
CA ARG A 30 17.50 12.56 -8.39
C ARG A 30 16.52 12.56 -7.20
N CYS A 31 15.44 11.79 -7.27
CA CYS A 31 14.47 11.62 -6.18
C CYS A 31 14.88 10.54 -5.16
N TYR A 32 16.01 9.84 -5.36
CA TYR A 32 16.40 8.70 -4.51
C TYR A 32 16.39 9.05 -3.02
N LYS A 33 17.14 10.09 -2.62
CA LYS A 33 17.22 10.53 -1.22
C LYS A 33 15.87 10.96 -0.66
N HIS A 34 15.06 11.64 -1.47
CA HIS A 34 13.71 12.06 -1.09
C HIS A 34 12.82 10.84 -0.78
N VAL A 35 12.76 9.85 -1.68
CA VAL A 35 11.93 8.65 -1.49
C VAL A 35 12.45 7.81 -0.33
N GLU A 36 13.76 7.62 -0.21
CA GLU A 36 14.35 6.93 0.96
C GLU A 36 13.92 7.60 2.27
N LYS A 37 14.05 8.92 2.37
CA LYS A 37 13.66 9.69 3.54
C LYS A 37 12.15 9.63 3.79
N TYR A 38 11.32 9.72 2.75
CA TYR A 38 9.86 9.62 2.87
C TYR A 38 9.42 8.25 3.42
N MET A 39 9.98 7.17 2.86
CA MET A 39 9.60 5.79 3.19
C MET A 39 10.16 5.31 4.54
N THR A 40 11.23 5.94 5.05
CA THR A 40 11.90 5.51 6.30
C THR A 40 11.87 6.55 7.42
N GLY A 41 11.57 7.81 7.12
CA GLY A 41 11.61 8.93 8.05
C GLY A 41 10.27 9.27 8.70
N GLY A 42 9.28 8.37 8.64
CA GLY A 42 7.98 8.49 9.32
C GLY A 42 6.89 9.24 8.55
N GLN A 43 7.22 10.05 7.53
CA GLN A 43 6.20 10.77 6.77
C GLN A 43 5.23 9.82 6.05
N TYR A 44 5.71 8.73 5.45
CA TYR A 44 4.85 7.69 4.87
C TYR A 44 3.82 7.14 5.87
N GLU A 45 4.24 6.90 7.12
CA GLU A 45 3.34 6.43 8.18
C GLU A 45 2.34 7.50 8.61
N HIS A 46 2.74 8.77 8.68
CA HIS A 46 1.81 9.88 8.97
C HIS A 46 0.75 10.04 7.87
N ASP A 47 1.15 9.98 6.60
CA ASP A 47 0.24 10.07 5.45
C ASP A 47 -0.77 8.89 5.49
N LEU A 48 -0.30 7.67 5.78
CA LEU A 48 -1.16 6.49 5.96
C LEU A 48 -2.12 6.60 7.14
N ASN A 49 -1.68 7.13 8.28
CA ASN A 49 -2.55 7.26 9.45
C ASN A 49 -3.68 8.24 9.17
N MET A 50 -3.37 9.38 8.56
CA MET A 50 -4.38 10.38 8.22
C MET A 50 -5.45 9.81 7.31
N ILE A 51 -5.08 9.11 6.23
CA ILE A 51 -6.07 8.53 5.32
C ILE A 51 -6.88 7.40 5.98
N VAL A 52 -6.27 6.58 6.83
CA VAL A 52 -7.00 5.54 7.57
C VAL A 52 -8.00 6.15 8.55
N ASP A 53 -7.67 7.26 9.20
CA ASP A 53 -8.59 7.92 10.13
C ASP A 53 -9.81 8.51 9.38
N GLU A 54 -9.59 9.10 8.21
CA GLU A 54 -10.67 9.53 7.30
C GLU A 54 -11.54 8.35 6.83
N ILE A 55 -10.92 7.23 6.47
CA ILE A 55 -11.64 6.01 6.07
C ILE A 55 -12.50 5.47 7.21
N VAL A 56 -11.94 5.39 8.42
CA VAL A 56 -12.65 4.90 9.61
C VAL A 56 -13.83 5.82 9.94
N PHE A 57 -13.63 7.14 9.86
CA PHE A 57 -14.70 8.11 10.05
C PHE A 57 -15.81 7.95 9.01
N TYR A 58 -15.47 7.81 7.74
CA TYR A 58 -16.45 7.56 6.68
C TYR A 58 -17.21 6.26 6.92
N ALA A 59 -16.52 5.16 7.22
CA ALA A 59 -17.11 3.86 7.51
C ALA A 59 -18.07 3.92 8.72
N SER A 60 -17.79 4.76 9.71
CA SER A 60 -18.67 4.94 10.87
C SER A 60 -20.01 5.61 10.54
N GLN A 61 -20.08 6.37 9.45
CA GLN A 61 -21.31 7.03 9.01
C GLN A 61 -22.24 6.09 8.21
N ILE A 62 -21.74 4.94 7.76
CA ILE A 62 -22.54 3.97 7.00
C ILE A 62 -23.42 3.18 7.98
N PRO A 63 -24.77 3.24 7.84
CA PRO A 63 -25.67 2.46 8.67
C PRO A 63 -25.73 1.02 8.15
N LEU A 64 -25.07 0.10 8.88
CA LEU A 64 -25.13 -1.33 8.59
C LEU A 64 -26.38 -1.91 9.26
N ASP A 65 -27.42 -2.13 8.48
CA ASP A 65 -28.73 -2.56 8.99
C ASP A 65 -28.67 -4.03 9.46
N ALA A 66 -28.74 -4.21 10.77
CA ALA A 66 -28.79 -5.52 11.41
C ALA A 66 -30.20 -6.14 11.41
N THR A 67 -31.23 -5.46 10.89
CA THR A 67 -32.65 -5.76 11.13
C THR A 67 -33.47 -6.10 9.87
N THR A 68 -32.94 -5.90 8.67
CA THR A 68 -33.62 -6.30 7.41
C THR A 68 -33.02 -7.56 6.81
N HIS A 69 -33.81 -8.26 5.98
CA HIS A 69 -33.48 -9.55 5.35
C HIS A 69 -32.22 -9.57 4.46
N ASN A 70 -31.52 -8.45 4.27
CA ASN A 70 -30.27 -8.32 3.51
C ASN A 70 -29.04 -8.12 4.44
N HIS A 71 -28.96 -8.91 5.51
CA HIS A 71 -27.85 -8.84 6.47
C HIS A 71 -26.47 -8.91 5.78
N HIS A 72 -25.58 -8.00 6.19
CA HIS A 72 -24.13 -8.14 6.06
C HIS A 72 -23.64 -8.30 4.61
N GLN A 73 -24.22 -7.57 3.66
CA GLN A 73 -23.74 -7.53 2.26
C GLN A 73 -22.79 -6.37 1.99
N ASP A 74 -22.71 -5.39 2.89
CA ASP A 74 -21.77 -4.29 2.77
C ASP A 74 -20.33 -4.79 2.83
N ALA A 75 -19.59 -4.46 1.79
CA ALA A 75 -18.26 -4.98 1.55
C ALA A 75 -17.24 -3.86 1.46
N TRP A 76 -16.03 -4.16 1.89
CA TRP A 76 -14.86 -3.32 1.69
C TRP A 76 -13.82 -4.11 0.91
N ILE A 77 -13.23 -3.50 -0.12
CA ILE A 77 -12.17 -4.15 -0.89
C ILE A 77 -10.85 -3.49 -0.53
N LEU A 78 -9.83 -4.30 -0.21
CA LEU A 78 -8.46 -3.85 -0.03
C LEU A 78 -7.57 -4.54 -1.07
N ASP A 79 -6.65 -3.76 -1.65
CA ASP A 79 -5.51 -4.34 -2.34
C ASP A 79 -4.54 -4.99 -1.33
N VAL A 80 -3.64 -5.84 -1.81
CA VAL A 80 -2.70 -6.60 -0.97
C VAL A 80 -1.30 -5.98 -0.98
N ASP A 81 -0.66 -5.90 -2.14
CA ASP A 81 0.73 -5.48 -2.27
C ASP A 81 0.87 -3.96 -2.06
N ASP A 82 1.78 -3.55 -1.18
CA ASP A 82 1.99 -2.16 -0.74
C ASP A 82 0.74 -1.46 -0.15
N THR A 83 -0.32 -2.23 0.11
CA THR A 83 -1.51 -1.84 0.89
C THR A 83 -1.54 -2.64 2.20
N CYS A 84 -1.97 -3.90 2.20
CA CYS A 84 -2.01 -4.74 3.39
C CYS A 84 -0.62 -5.25 3.82
N ILE A 85 0.24 -5.60 2.87
CA ILE A 85 1.59 -6.09 3.11
C ILE A 85 2.60 -5.23 2.34
N SER A 86 3.81 -5.07 2.85
CA SER A 86 4.77 -4.11 2.31
C SER A 86 5.88 -4.78 1.50
N ASN A 87 6.17 -4.22 0.32
CA ASN A 87 7.31 -4.59 -0.50
C ASN A 87 8.52 -3.66 -0.27
N ILE A 88 8.45 -2.74 0.71
CA ILE A 88 9.55 -1.83 1.06
C ILE A 88 10.88 -2.58 1.29
N PRO A 89 10.94 -3.73 2.00
CA PRO A 89 12.21 -4.45 2.17
C PRO A 89 12.84 -4.90 0.84
N TYR A 90 12.04 -5.27 -0.16
CA TYR A 90 12.53 -5.55 -1.51
C TYR A 90 13.07 -4.27 -2.16
N TYR A 91 12.28 -3.19 -2.13
CA TYR A 91 12.63 -1.95 -2.81
C TYR A 91 13.83 -1.22 -2.17
N LYS A 92 14.13 -1.43 -0.89
CA LYS A 92 15.38 -0.97 -0.26
C LYS A 92 16.62 -1.44 -1.01
N ALA A 93 16.64 -2.71 -1.44
CA ALA A 93 17.73 -3.27 -2.24
C ALA A 93 17.71 -2.82 -3.71
N LYS A 94 16.67 -2.10 -4.14
CA LYS A 94 16.44 -1.58 -5.49
C LYS A 94 16.41 -0.06 -5.54
N ARG A 95 17.09 0.59 -4.58
CA ARG A 95 17.17 2.04 -4.42
C ARG A 95 15.78 2.70 -4.44
N PHE A 96 14.84 2.11 -3.70
CA PHE A 96 13.44 2.54 -3.60
C PHE A 96 12.74 2.72 -4.96
N GLY A 97 13.09 1.89 -5.96
CA GLY A 97 12.47 1.92 -7.29
C GLY A 97 13.22 2.77 -8.31
N CYS A 98 14.41 3.29 -7.98
CA CYS A 98 15.31 3.86 -9.00
C CYS A 98 15.91 2.79 -9.92
N ASP A 99 16.00 1.55 -9.47
CA ASP A 99 16.38 0.43 -10.32
C ASP A 99 15.18 -0.08 -11.13
N PRO A 100 15.38 -0.49 -12.40
CA PRO A 100 14.33 -1.12 -13.20
C PRO A 100 13.72 -2.33 -12.50
N PHE A 101 12.39 -2.45 -12.60
CA PHE A 101 11.68 -3.61 -12.08
C PHE A 101 12.04 -4.88 -12.86
N ASP A 102 12.40 -5.92 -12.11
CA ASP A 102 12.69 -7.26 -12.62
C ASP A 102 11.66 -8.24 -12.06
N SER A 103 10.71 -8.65 -12.92
CA SER A 103 9.58 -9.49 -12.52
C SER A 103 10.01 -10.87 -12.00
N PRO A 104 10.90 -11.64 -12.67
CA PRO A 104 11.44 -12.88 -12.11
C PRO A 104 12.09 -12.71 -10.73
N VAL A 105 12.90 -11.66 -10.54
CA VAL A 105 13.58 -11.42 -9.26
C VAL A 105 12.58 -11.06 -8.16
N PHE A 106 11.58 -10.23 -8.47
CA PHE A 106 10.51 -9.89 -7.53
C PHE A 106 9.69 -11.14 -7.16
N LYS A 107 9.32 -11.97 -8.13
CA LYS A 107 8.62 -13.24 -7.91
C LYS A 107 9.40 -14.17 -6.98
N ALA A 108 10.70 -14.33 -7.22
CA ALA A 108 11.55 -15.14 -6.35
C ALA A 108 11.66 -14.57 -4.92
N TRP A 109 11.54 -13.24 -4.76
CA TRP A 109 11.53 -12.61 -3.45
C TRP A 109 10.21 -12.83 -2.70
N ILE A 110 9.05 -12.60 -3.34
CA ILE A 110 7.73 -12.80 -2.70
C ILE A 110 7.48 -14.26 -2.32
N THR A 111 8.02 -15.23 -3.06
CA THR A 111 7.92 -16.68 -2.73
C THR A 111 8.55 -17.01 -1.37
N LYS A 112 9.39 -16.13 -0.81
CA LYS A 112 9.93 -16.31 0.55
C LYS A 112 8.88 -16.09 1.63
N GLY A 113 7.74 -15.45 1.33
CA GLY A 113 6.66 -15.23 2.30
C GLY A 113 7.05 -14.32 3.46
N MET A 114 7.91 -13.32 3.19
CA MET A 114 8.46 -12.42 4.22
C MET A 114 8.02 -10.97 4.05
N CYS A 115 6.94 -10.70 3.30
CA CYS A 115 6.41 -9.34 3.23
C CYS A 115 5.83 -9.00 4.62
N PRO A 116 6.27 -7.93 5.29
CA PRO A 116 5.69 -7.55 6.56
C PRO A 116 4.31 -6.93 6.37
N ALA A 117 3.41 -7.15 7.31
CA ALA A 117 2.14 -6.44 7.36
C ALA A 117 2.36 -4.92 7.49
N ASN A 118 1.52 -4.14 6.83
CA ASN A 118 1.40 -2.71 7.07
C ASN A 118 0.56 -2.50 8.35
N PRO A 119 1.15 -2.01 9.47
CA PRO A 119 0.44 -1.95 10.75
C PRO A 119 -0.75 -0.98 10.73
N VAL A 120 -0.67 0.09 9.94
CA VAL A 120 -1.75 1.09 9.84
C VAL A 120 -2.95 0.52 9.06
N ILE A 121 -2.71 -0.23 8.00
CA ILE A 121 -3.77 -0.92 7.25
C ILE A 121 -4.33 -2.12 8.02
N LEU A 122 -3.51 -2.81 8.83
CA LEU A 122 -4.00 -3.86 9.73
C LEU A 122 -4.99 -3.30 10.77
N ARG A 123 -4.77 -2.07 11.27
CA ARG A 123 -5.75 -1.36 12.10
C ARG A 123 -7.06 -1.17 11.35
N LEU A 124 -7.00 -0.63 10.12
CA LEU A 124 -8.19 -0.44 9.29
C LEU A 124 -8.97 -1.75 9.07
N PHE A 125 -8.28 -2.82 8.67
CA PHE A 125 -8.87 -4.13 8.43
C PHE A 125 -9.67 -4.64 9.63
N LYS A 126 -9.09 -4.56 10.84
CA LYS A 126 -9.75 -4.98 12.08
C LYS A 126 -10.97 -4.12 12.38
N THR A 127 -10.84 -2.79 12.28
CA THR A 127 -11.95 -1.85 12.51
C THR A 127 -13.13 -2.11 11.56
N LEU A 128 -12.87 -2.38 10.28
CA LEU A 128 -13.91 -2.69 9.30
C LEU A 128 -14.66 -3.99 9.63
N ILE A 129 -13.92 -5.04 10.01
CA ILE A 129 -14.52 -6.32 10.42
C ILE A 129 -15.36 -6.16 11.69
N GLU A 130 -14.82 -5.48 12.71
CA GLU A 130 -15.53 -5.22 13.97
C GLU A 130 -16.82 -4.43 13.75
N ARG A 131 -16.83 -3.54 12.75
CA ARG A 131 -18.02 -2.79 12.35
C ARG A 131 -19.05 -3.64 11.60
N GLY A 132 -18.65 -4.78 11.02
CA GLY A 132 -19.56 -5.71 10.33
C GLY A 132 -19.44 -5.69 8.81
N PHE A 133 -18.44 -5.02 8.23
CA PHE A 133 -18.17 -5.12 6.81
C PHE A 133 -17.58 -6.49 6.44
N LYS A 134 -17.94 -7.00 5.26
CA LYS A 134 -17.20 -8.09 4.60
C LYS A 134 -15.98 -7.52 3.91
N VAL A 135 -14.79 -7.79 4.45
CA VAL A 135 -13.54 -7.33 3.83
C VAL A 135 -13.03 -8.37 2.83
N PHE A 136 -12.88 -7.96 1.58
CA PHE A 136 -12.30 -8.75 0.51
C PHE A 136 -10.90 -8.23 0.20
N LEU A 137 -9.94 -9.15 0.13
CA LEU A 137 -8.59 -8.85 -0.35
C LEU A 137 -8.51 -9.22 -1.82
N LEU A 138 -8.22 -8.24 -2.67
CA LEU A 138 -8.08 -8.43 -4.10
C LEU A 138 -6.63 -8.16 -4.49
N THR A 139 -5.96 -9.10 -5.13
CA THR A 139 -4.53 -8.98 -5.45
C THR A 139 -4.26 -9.22 -6.93
N GLY A 140 -3.24 -8.53 -7.45
CA GLY A 140 -2.65 -8.83 -8.76
C GLY A 140 -1.72 -10.04 -8.77
N ARG A 141 -1.47 -10.69 -7.62
CA ARG A 141 -0.65 -11.90 -7.55
C ARG A 141 -1.37 -13.07 -8.22
N TYR A 142 -0.64 -13.79 -9.09
CA TYR A 142 -1.19 -14.92 -9.83
C TYR A 142 -1.58 -16.08 -8.90
N GLU A 143 -2.85 -16.47 -8.94
CA GLU A 143 -3.41 -17.52 -8.09
C GLU A 143 -2.62 -18.84 -8.19
N GLU A 144 -2.36 -19.32 -9.41
CA GLU A 144 -1.70 -20.61 -9.69
C GLU A 144 -0.31 -20.74 -9.04
N THR A 145 0.39 -19.63 -8.81
CA THR A 145 1.79 -19.63 -8.36
C THR A 145 1.99 -18.99 -6.99
N LEU A 146 1.08 -18.10 -6.57
CA LEU A 146 1.27 -17.24 -5.41
C LEU A 146 0.09 -17.26 -4.42
N ALA A 147 -1.01 -17.99 -4.68
CA ALA A 147 -2.15 -18.01 -3.77
C ALA A 147 -1.75 -18.45 -2.35
N LYS A 148 -1.09 -19.61 -2.23
CA LYS A 148 -0.69 -20.16 -0.94
C LYS A 148 0.21 -19.21 -0.16
N ILE A 149 1.28 -18.71 -0.79
CA ILE A 149 2.22 -17.82 -0.12
C ILE A 149 1.58 -16.49 0.26
N THR A 150 0.56 -16.03 -0.48
CA THR A 150 -0.16 -14.80 -0.17
C THR A 150 -1.14 -14.99 0.99
N MET A 151 -1.76 -16.17 1.12
CA MET A 151 -2.62 -16.50 2.26
C MET A 151 -1.84 -16.76 3.56
N ASP A 152 -0.65 -17.38 3.45
CA ASP A 152 0.19 -17.74 4.60
C ASP A 152 1.00 -16.54 5.15
N ASN A 153 1.08 -15.44 4.40
CA ASN A 153 1.88 -14.25 4.75
C ASN A 153 1.24 -13.41 5.86
#